data_AF-A0A436ZYM4-F1
#
_entry.id   AF-A0A436ZYM4-F1
#
_cell.length_a   1.000
_cell.length_b   1.000
_cell.length_c   1.000
_cell.angle_alpha   90.00
_cell.angle_beta   90.00
_cell.angle_gamma   90.00
#
_symmetry.space_group_name_H-M   'P 1'
#
loop_
_entity.id
_entity.type
_entity.pdbx_description
1 polymer ?
#
loop_
_entity_poly.entity_id
_entity_poly.type
_entity_poly.pdbx_seq_one_letter_code
_entity_poly.pdbx_strand_id
1 'polypeptide(L)'
;MSGSLRLVPSSSQPSKLSLPSSSTTGAPSSHSVHDTIRHGLPTTSADLNSNHPLENRLKNWEATQENLKMESLKRTFGLAEPVRRGMEKMIVGADFRPAVLGGPSNLHMDILNGRDCWIDWEDVFVGDRLDGETPDFHTEFDAIMRGKQR
;
A
#
# COMPACT_ATOMS: atom_id res chain seq x y z
N MET A 1 -21.56 0.03 -11.83
CA MET A 1 -20.84 -0.87 -10.91
C MET A 1 -21.00 -0.34 -9.49
N SER A 2 -21.81 -1.01 -8.66
CA SER A 2 -21.95 -0.66 -7.25
C SER A 2 -20.69 -1.08 -6.52
N GLY A 3 -20.06 -0.17 -5.78
CA GLY A 3 -18.96 -0.54 -4.90
C GLY A 3 -19.44 -1.48 -3.79
N SER A 4 -18.50 -2.06 -3.05
CA SER A 4 -18.75 -2.95 -1.92
C SER A 4 -18.36 -2.25 -0.62
N LEU A 5 -19.33 -2.08 0.30
CA LEU A 5 -19.14 -1.57 1.66
C LEU A 5 -18.37 -2.57 2.53
N ARG A 6 -17.06 -2.70 2.29
CA ARG A 6 -16.20 -3.62 3.04
C ARG A 6 -15.57 -2.91 4.22
N LEU A 7 -15.83 -3.42 5.42
CA LEU A 7 -15.22 -2.94 6.66
C LEU A 7 -13.76 -3.39 6.81
N VAL A 8 -13.38 -4.49 6.18
CA VAL A 8 -12.05 -5.11 6.30
C VAL A 8 -11.56 -5.50 4.90
N PRO A 9 -10.25 -5.34 4.61
CA PRO A 9 -9.65 -5.82 3.36
C PRO A 9 -9.95 -7.30 3.10
N SER A 10 -10.06 -7.67 1.82
CA SER A 10 -10.24 -9.06 1.40
C SER A 10 -9.05 -9.92 1.85
N SER A 11 -9.32 -11.14 2.31
CA SER A 11 -8.23 -12.12 2.48
C SER A 11 -7.68 -12.49 1.11
N SER A 12 -6.36 -12.43 0.95
CA SER A 12 -5.64 -12.94 -0.23
C SER A 12 -4.99 -14.29 0.03
N GLN A 13 -5.21 -14.88 1.21
CA GLN A 13 -4.56 -16.12 1.57
C GLN A 13 -5.27 -17.33 0.97
N PRO A 14 -4.51 -18.32 0.45
CA PRO A 14 -5.09 -19.58 0.03
C PRO A 14 -5.61 -20.33 1.26
N SER A 15 -6.90 -20.71 1.23
CA SER A 15 -7.51 -21.53 2.29
C SER A 15 -7.08 -23.00 2.24
N LYS A 16 -6.37 -23.39 1.17
CA LYS A 16 -5.88 -24.75 0.93
C LYS A 16 -4.42 -24.72 0.50
N LEU A 17 -3.62 -25.57 1.12
CA LEU A 17 -2.26 -25.84 0.66
C LEU A 17 -2.34 -26.73 -0.58
N SER A 18 -1.90 -26.24 -1.74
CA SER A 18 -1.58 -27.13 -2.86
C SER A 18 -0.18 -27.68 -2.60
N LEU A 19 -0.10 -28.92 -2.12
CA LEU A 19 1.16 -29.65 -2.19
C LEU A 19 1.57 -29.74 -3.67
N PRO A 20 2.84 -29.50 -4.04
CA PRO A 20 3.29 -29.78 -5.38
C PRO A 20 2.94 -31.24 -5.68
N SER A 21 2.10 -31.43 -6.69
CA SER A 21 1.63 -32.77 -7.05
C SER A 21 2.85 -33.57 -7.49
N SER A 22 3.18 -34.63 -6.75
CA SER A 22 4.28 -35.58 -7.02
C SER A 22 4.24 -36.17 -8.44
N SER A 23 3.14 -35.98 -9.17
CA SER A 23 2.91 -36.49 -10.52
C SER A 23 3.81 -35.87 -11.61
N THR A 24 4.42 -34.70 -11.40
CA THR A 24 5.28 -34.06 -12.42
C THR A 24 6.77 -34.06 -12.09
N THR A 25 7.12 -34.48 -10.87
CA THR A 25 8.48 -34.42 -10.31
C THR A 25 8.86 -35.73 -9.62
N GLY A 26 8.23 -36.83 -10.02
CA GLY A 26 8.42 -38.15 -9.43
C GLY A 26 9.77 -38.77 -9.81
N ALA A 27 10.39 -39.50 -8.89
CA ALA A 27 11.56 -40.29 -9.18
C ALA A 27 11.25 -41.34 -10.27
N PRO A 28 12.19 -41.63 -11.19
CA PRO A 28 11.96 -42.59 -12.27
C PRO A 28 11.63 -44.01 -11.77
N SER A 29 11.94 -44.31 -10.51
CA SER A 29 11.65 -45.57 -9.83
C SER A 29 10.31 -45.59 -9.08
N SER A 30 9.74 -44.43 -8.75
CA SER A 30 8.44 -44.33 -8.07
C SER A 30 7.79 -42.97 -8.31
N HIS A 31 6.71 -42.98 -9.08
CA HIS A 31 5.94 -41.77 -9.41
C HIS A 31 5.24 -41.14 -8.20
N SER A 32 5.20 -41.81 -7.05
CA SER A 32 4.62 -41.26 -5.81
C SER A 32 5.63 -40.44 -5.00
N VAL A 33 6.93 -40.61 -5.24
CA VAL A 33 8.01 -40.00 -4.44
C VAL A 33 8.70 -38.90 -5.25
N HIS A 34 8.83 -37.71 -4.68
CA HIS A 34 9.51 -36.56 -5.29
C HIS A 34 11.01 -36.83 -5.50
N ASP A 35 11.53 -36.56 -6.69
CA ASP A 35 12.96 -36.67 -7.00
C ASP A 35 13.71 -35.42 -6.49
N THR A 36 14.25 -35.54 -5.28
CA THR A 36 14.97 -34.45 -4.62
C THR A 36 16.34 -34.14 -5.24
N ILE A 37 16.92 -35.08 -5.99
CA ILE A 37 18.26 -34.91 -6.59
C ILE A 37 18.15 -34.07 -7.85
N ARG A 38 17.14 -34.30 -8.68
CA ARG A 38 16.96 -33.56 -9.94
C ARG A 38 16.20 -32.26 -9.78
N HIS A 39 15.28 -32.20 -8.82
CA HIS A 39 14.36 -31.08 -8.69
C HIS A 39 14.47 -30.34 -7.35
N GLY A 40 15.45 -30.70 -6.52
CA GLY A 40 15.70 -30.06 -5.23
C GLY A 40 14.72 -30.50 -4.13
N LEU A 41 14.89 -30.00 -2.91
CA LEU A 41 13.94 -30.28 -1.83
C LEU A 41 12.60 -29.60 -2.17
N PRO A 42 11.44 -30.25 -1.94
CA PRO A 42 10.15 -29.62 -2.16
C PRO A 42 10.03 -28.39 -1.26
N THR A 43 10.11 -27.20 -1.84
CA THR A 43 10.07 -25.93 -1.11
C THR A 43 8.63 -25.55 -0.77
N THR A 44 7.94 -26.39 0.02
CA THR A 44 6.66 -26.01 0.62
C THR A 44 6.80 -24.78 1.51
N SER A 45 7.98 -24.57 2.09
CA SER A 45 8.32 -23.43 2.92
C SER A 45 8.60 -22.13 2.14
N ALA A 46 9.08 -22.17 0.89
CA ALA A 46 9.35 -20.93 0.13
C ALA A 46 8.06 -20.24 -0.34
N ASP A 47 7.04 -21.03 -0.70
CA ASP A 47 5.70 -20.52 -1.03
C ASP A 47 4.93 -20.04 0.21
N LEU A 48 5.28 -20.54 1.40
CA LEU A 48 4.67 -20.15 2.68
C LEU A 48 5.39 -19.00 3.41
N ASN A 49 6.70 -18.84 3.19
CA ASN A 49 7.53 -17.94 4.00
C ASN A 49 7.49 -16.46 3.59
N SER A 50 6.84 -16.10 2.49
CA SER A 50 6.96 -14.73 1.98
C SER A 50 5.80 -13.79 2.31
N ASN A 51 4.68 -14.25 2.89
CA ASN A 51 3.57 -13.34 3.22
C ASN A 51 2.86 -13.74 4.53
N HIS A 52 3.00 -12.91 5.55
CA HIS A 52 2.23 -13.07 6.79
C HIS A 52 0.72 -12.86 6.51
N PRO A 53 -0.21 -13.61 7.13
CA PRO A 53 -1.65 -13.45 6.93
C PRO A 53 -2.18 -12.03 7.07
N LEU A 54 -1.60 -11.28 8.00
CA LEU A 54 -1.98 -9.89 8.24
C LEU A 54 -1.26 -8.90 7.34
N GLU A 55 -0.19 -9.27 6.66
CA GLU A 55 0.61 -8.32 5.87
C GLU A 55 -0.24 -7.69 4.76
N ASN A 56 -0.93 -8.51 3.96
CA ASN A 56 -1.81 -7.98 2.92
C ASN A 56 -2.98 -7.18 3.50
N ARG A 57 -3.44 -7.52 4.71
CA ARG A 57 -4.50 -6.76 5.39
C ARG A 57 -3.99 -5.40 5.84
N LEU A 58 -2.83 -5.33 6.48
CA LEU A 58 -2.22 -4.09 6.95
C LEU A 58 -1.93 -3.16 5.78
N LYS A 59 -1.35 -3.68 4.69
CA LYS A 59 -1.08 -2.92 3.46
C LYS A 59 -2.34 -2.28 2.85
N ASN A 60 -3.48 -2.98 2.88
CA ASN A 60 -4.71 -2.53 2.21
C ASN A 60 -5.73 -1.90 3.17
N TRP A 61 -5.43 -1.79 4.46
CA TRP A 61 -6.38 -1.34 5.47
C TRP A 61 -6.90 0.07 5.17
N GLU A 62 -5.98 1.00 4.97
CA GLU A 62 -6.30 2.41 4.74
C GLU A 62 -7.09 2.61 3.46
N ALA A 63 -6.65 1.99 2.35
CA ALA A 63 -7.34 2.08 1.07
C ALA A 63 -8.78 1.50 1.15
N THR A 64 -8.98 0.45 1.95
CA THR A 64 -10.32 -0.13 2.15
C THR A 64 -11.21 0.80 2.98
N GLN A 65 -10.68 1.41 4.04
CA GLN A 65 -11.42 2.39 4.85
C GLN A 65 -11.80 3.63 4.04
N GLU A 66 -10.86 4.14 3.23
CA GLU A 66 -11.13 5.26 2.35
C GLU A 66 -12.21 4.91 1.33
N ASN A 67 -12.11 3.75 0.66
CA ASN A 67 -13.12 3.32 -0.28
C ASN A 67 -14.50 3.21 0.39
N LEU A 68 -14.57 2.62 1.59
CA LEU A 68 -15.82 2.59 2.36
C LEU A 68 -16.38 4.00 2.58
N LYS A 69 -15.56 4.95 3.05
CA LYS A 69 -15.96 6.34 3.28
C LYS A 69 -16.54 6.96 2.00
N MET A 70 -15.81 6.89 0.89
CA MET A 70 -16.22 7.45 -0.39
C MET A 70 -17.50 6.80 -0.92
N GLU A 71 -17.66 5.50 -0.72
CA GLU A 71 -18.84 4.77 -1.15
C GLU A 71 -20.07 5.04 -0.28
N SER A 72 -19.86 5.31 1.01
CA SER A 72 -20.91 5.77 1.93
C SER A 72 -21.42 7.14 1.50
N LEU A 73 -20.52 8.08 1.26
CA LEU A 73 -20.85 9.43 0.82
C LEU A 73 -21.55 9.44 -0.54
N LYS A 74 -21.10 8.58 -1.45
CA LYS A 74 -21.76 8.36 -2.73
C LYS A 74 -23.23 7.94 -2.57
N ARG A 75 -23.54 7.12 -1.56
CA ARG A 75 -24.91 6.65 -1.29
C ARG A 75 -25.77 7.73 -0.61
N THR A 76 -25.21 8.51 0.29
CA THR A 76 -25.96 9.53 1.04
C THR A 76 -26.14 10.83 0.26
N PHE A 77 -25.13 11.25 -0.49
CA PHE A 77 -25.07 12.56 -1.14
C PHE A 77 -24.95 12.49 -2.68
N GLY A 78 -24.84 11.28 -3.24
CA GLY A 78 -24.72 11.07 -4.68
C GLY A 78 -23.29 11.17 -5.20
N LEU A 79 -23.13 11.08 -6.52
CA LEU A 79 -21.82 10.99 -7.20
C LEU A 79 -20.97 12.27 -7.10
N ALA A 80 -21.59 13.43 -6.93
CA ALA A 80 -20.86 14.70 -6.88
C ALA A 80 -19.91 14.80 -5.68
N GLU A 81 -20.28 14.16 -4.57
CA GLU A 81 -19.56 14.29 -3.30
C GLU A 81 -18.18 13.58 -3.34
N PRO A 82 -18.08 12.30 -3.75
CA PRO A 82 -16.79 11.65 -3.97
C PRO A 82 -15.89 12.39 -4.96
N VAL A 83 -16.45 12.94 -6.04
CA VAL A 83 -15.69 13.67 -7.06
C VAL A 83 -15.11 14.95 -6.45
N ARG A 84 -15.94 15.74 -5.75
CA ARG A 84 -15.51 16.95 -5.06
C ARG A 84 -14.41 16.64 -4.05
N ARG A 85 -14.57 15.61 -3.21
CA ARG A 85 -13.53 15.25 -2.24
C ARG A 85 -12.24 14.78 -2.90
N GLY A 86 -12.33 14.05 -4.01
CA GLY A 86 -11.17 13.71 -4.82
C GLY A 86 -10.44 14.96 -5.32
N MET A 87 -11.17 15.95 -5.84
CA MET A 87 -10.60 17.22 -6.27
C MET A 87 -9.96 18.01 -5.11
N GLU A 88 -10.62 18.06 -3.94
CA GLU A 88 -10.08 18.72 -2.74
C GLU A 88 -8.75 18.09 -2.31
N LYS A 89 -8.66 16.76 -2.28
CA LYS A 89 -7.39 16.06 -1.97
C LYS A 89 -6.31 16.34 -3.01
N MET A 90 -6.66 16.39 -4.30
CA MET A 90 -5.70 16.70 -5.36
C MET A 90 -5.14 18.12 -5.26
N ILE A 91 -5.99 19.09 -4.88
CA ILE A 91 -5.57 20.48 -4.68
C ILE A 91 -4.61 20.58 -3.48
N VAL A 92 -4.98 19.98 -2.34
CA VAL A 92 -4.14 19.99 -1.13
C VAL A 92 -2.82 19.26 -1.35
N GLY A 93 -2.82 18.16 -2.09
CA GLY A 93 -1.60 17.41 -2.41
C GLY A 93 -0.65 18.12 -3.38
N ALA A 94 -1.08 19.20 -4.04
CA ALA A 94 -0.26 19.99 -4.95
C ALA A 94 0.55 21.10 -4.23
N ASP A 95 0.42 21.22 -2.91
CA ASP A 95 1.14 22.23 -2.13
C ASP A 95 2.63 21.92 -2.07
N PHE A 96 3.43 22.86 -2.59
CA PHE A 96 4.90 22.80 -2.50
C PHE A 96 5.41 23.75 -1.43
N ARG A 97 6.15 23.21 -0.47
CA ARG A 97 6.94 23.97 0.50
C ARG A 97 8.33 23.33 0.64
N PRO A 98 9.42 24.08 0.38
CA PRO A 98 10.77 23.52 0.42
C PRO A 98 11.13 22.90 1.77
N ALA A 99 11.96 21.85 1.78
CA ALA A 99 12.43 21.21 3.02
C ALA A 99 13.20 22.19 3.91
N VAL A 100 13.93 23.15 3.33
CA VAL A 100 14.62 24.23 4.06
C VAL A 100 13.67 25.05 4.93
N LEU A 101 12.39 25.16 4.54
CA LEU A 101 11.36 25.87 5.31
C LEU A 101 10.54 24.90 6.20
N GLY A 102 11.01 23.68 6.43
CA GLY A 102 10.34 22.66 7.23
C GLY A 102 9.36 21.77 6.46
N GLY A 103 9.39 21.79 5.12
CA GLY A 103 8.58 20.90 4.28
C GLY A 103 7.08 21.24 4.23
N PRO A 104 6.29 20.52 3.41
CA PRO A 104 4.84 20.70 3.32
C PRO A 104 4.14 20.25 4.61
N SER A 105 3.10 20.98 5.01
CA SER A 105 2.26 20.60 6.15
C SER A 105 1.09 19.72 5.68
N ASN A 106 0.97 18.52 6.24
CA ASN A 106 -0.09 17.56 5.88
C ASN A 106 -1.45 17.85 6.55
N LEU A 107 -1.56 18.85 7.43
CA LEU A 107 -2.76 19.14 8.22
C LEU A 107 -4.07 19.16 7.39
N HIS A 108 -4.07 19.83 6.24
CA HIS A 108 -5.26 19.89 5.38
C HIS A 108 -5.62 18.53 4.79
N MET A 109 -4.61 17.71 4.46
CA MET A 109 -4.80 16.35 3.98
C MET A 109 -5.36 15.46 5.09
N ASP A 110 -4.89 15.65 6.33
CA ASP A 110 -5.34 14.90 7.49
C ASP A 110 -6.80 15.20 7.84
N ILE A 111 -7.22 16.46 7.73
CA ILE A 111 -8.63 16.85 7.89
C ILE A 111 -9.51 16.15 6.83
N LEU A 112 -9.08 16.12 5.57
CA LEU A 112 -9.84 15.47 4.49
C LEU A 112 -9.90 13.94 4.67
N ASN A 113 -8.83 13.35 5.21
CA ASN A 113 -8.76 11.94 5.55
C ASN A 113 -9.55 11.62 6.83
N GLY A 114 -9.72 12.58 7.74
CA GLY A 114 -10.30 12.40 9.08
C GLY A 114 -9.29 11.83 10.08
N ARG A 115 -8.00 12.14 9.90
CA ARG A 115 -6.89 11.73 10.78
C ARG A 115 -6.37 12.89 11.66
N ASP A 116 -7.03 14.04 11.66
CA ASP A 116 -6.63 15.26 12.37
C ASP A 116 -6.50 15.11 13.91
N CYS A 117 -7.15 14.10 14.48
CA CYS A 117 -7.09 13.78 15.90
C CYS A 117 -6.12 12.63 16.24
N TRP A 118 -5.35 12.13 15.27
CA TRP A 118 -4.43 11.01 15.43
C TRP A 118 -2.99 11.49 15.22
N ILE A 119 -2.05 10.81 15.86
CA ILE A 119 -0.62 11.07 15.70
C ILE A 119 0.11 9.74 15.53
N ASP A 120 0.84 9.62 14.44
CA ASP A 120 1.64 8.45 14.12
C ASP A 120 3.14 8.73 14.32
N TRP A 121 3.96 7.68 14.25
CA TRP A 121 5.41 7.80 14.46
C TRP A 121 6.08 8.69 13.40
N GLU A 122 5.52 8.73 12.19
CA GLU A 122 5.99 9.58 11.09
C GLU A 122 5.82 11.08 11.37
N ASP A 123 4.84 11.46 12.21
CA ASP A 123 4.61 12.84 12.64
C ASP A 123 5.60 13.30 13.72
N VAL A 124 6.10 12.37 14.53
CA VAL A 124 7.03 12.66 15.64
C VAL A 124 8.47 12.68 15.15
N PHE A 125 8.82 11.78 14.23
CA PHE A 125 10.18 11.63 13.70
C PHE A 125 10.33 12.26 12.31
N VAL A 126 9.94 13.53 12.19
CA VAL A 126 10.12 14.31 10.96
C VAL A 126 11.58 14.74 10.84
N GLY A 127 12.34 14.12 9.93
CA GLY A 127 13.68 14.60 9.55
C GLY A 127 14.84 13.67 9.90
N ASP A 128 14.62 12.55 10.58
CA ASP A 128 15.65 11.49 10.69
C ASP A 128 15.66 10.63 9.42
N ARG A 129 15.89 11.29 8.29
CA ARG A 129 16.50 10.58 7.17
C ARG A 129 17.83 10.06 7.72
N LEU A 130 18.08 8.76 7.67
CA LEU A 130 19.30 8.13 8.20
C LEU A 130 20.59 8.78 7.65
N ASP A 131 20.46 9.54 6.58
CA ASP A 131 21.42 10.34 5.83
C ASP A 131 21.67 11.78 6.36
N GLY A 132 20.84 12.32 7.27
CA GLY A 132 21.09 13.58 8.00
C GLY A 132 21.15 14.88 7.17
N GLU A 133 21.09 14.82 5.84
CA GLU A 133 21.20 15.97 4.95
C GLU A 133 19.83 16.40 4.42
N THR A 134 19.38 17.60 4.79
CA THR A 134 18.22 18.23 4.18
C THR A 134 18.59 18.68 2.76
N PRO A 135 17.81 18.32 1.72
CA PRO A 135 18.13 18.71 0.35
C PRO A 135 18.12 20.23 0.18
N ASP A 136 19.10 20.75 -0.55
CA ASP A 136 19.15 22.18 -0.91
C ASP A 136 17.97 22.57 -1.80
N PHE A 137 17.50 23.81 -1.65
CA PHE A 137 16.37 24.37 -2.39
C PHE A 137 16.55 24.24 -3.90
N HIS A 138 17.75 24.47 -4.41
CA HIS A 138 18.02 24.36 -5.84
C HIS A 138 17.86 22.93 -6.33
N THR A 139 18.33 21.94 -5.56
CA THR A 139 18.21 20.52 -5.89
C THR A 139 16.74 20.06 -5.90
N GLU A 140 15.94 20.49 -4.92
CA GLU A 140 14.50 20.20 -4.86
C GLU A 140 13.74 20.83 -6.04
N PHE A 141 14.00 22.10 -6.32
CA PHE A 141 13.32 22.83 -7.39
C PHE A 141 13.60 22.22 -8.76
N ASP A 142 14.85 21.80 -8.99
CA ASP A 142 15.28 21.15 -10.22
C ASP A 142 14.61 19.77 -10.39
N ALA A 143 14.40 19.03 -9.30
CA ALA A 143 13.65 17.77 -9.32
C ALA A 143 12.17 17.97 -9.69
N ILE A 144 11.52 19.01 -9.15
CA ILE A 144 10.13 19.35 -9.45
C ILE A 144 9.97 19.75 -10.91
N MET A 145 10.88 20.60 -11.42
CA MET A 145 10.86 21.05 -12.82
C MET A 145 11.03 19.88 -13.79
N ARG A 146 11.91 18.91 -13.49
CA ARG A 146 12.05 17.69 -14.30
C ARG A 146 10.82 16.79 -14.24
N GLY A 147 10.18 16.67 -13.07
CA GLY A 147 8.96 15.89 -12.90
C GLY A 147 7.78 16.43 -13.69
N LYS A 148 7.72 17.74 -13.92
CA LYS A 148 6.63 18.43 -14.64
C LYS A 148 6.73 18.38 -16.17
N GLN A 149 7.86 17.92 -16.73
CA GLN A 149 8.10 17.80 -18.18
C GLN A 149 7.73 16.44 -18.77
N ARG A 150 7.23 15.50 -17.97
CA ARG A 150 6.73 14.19 -18.40
C ARG A 150 5.22 14.12 -18.28
#